data_AF-A0ABD2XIL6-F1
#
_entry.id   AF-A0ABD2XIL6-F1
#
_cell.length_a   1.000
_cell.length_b   1.000
_cell.length_c   1.000
_cell.angle_alpha   90.00
_cell.angle_beta   90.00
_cell.angle_gamma   90.00
#
_symmetry.space_group_name_H-M   'P 1'
#
loop_
_entity.id
_entity.type
_entity.pdbx_description
1 polymer ?
#
loop_
_entity_poly.entity_id
_entity_poly.type
_entity_poly.pdbx_seq_one_letter_code
_entity_poly.pdbx_strand_id
1 'polypeptide(L)'
;MLKYDYLVLACGLSFQRPEPTSERRNDNESESWPVNCFVINDDVDARSFLDRIKMITSDFSLQKSIVFYGRTHECYCALGAALAAGLRGSWITLVVPRLDRASRDDDDDDVFAADRQIEFISIFEKRINTRCAQQKKKVKKALMDSLVDQQVRVLSEHELVDWSFEPSETPGRISIESLTLEAEEGRLRVQIDCDALVSFLAKRPSPATLAALRRSGLALSKNAARILVDWDFRTSDRCVFAAGTMAEFRRANKAKRATARWNSSEVGQKLAETFTRIVTSDVAQQQLGSSSEISRSKMRFVKPMVVSCLLPGGYRFLRVSKPGPIEEAAAQNDDDDDDEEDVEARRSDSEAGQGEAEPRSSSSSSNNSDVLTTGSCTADTGYLRLALNRRSRAIECLTCCRKTDFDIQNMIGLYGMHEATLCDLRSRFLRGEIPDLYAYLRQDCLGAIFVDDFAEDFLDNRHSCSGSSGHDAVVASCKRNARADLKETLSRYDYKQLTEEERAELVAECYERSCHLRQLEDRLSDFLERHQDRLSMYLTEERKRRIARRIQDNPLLYPNNNDDNNNNDDGDERSSAGGSGGGSVTNEESALASNSCSCSRDNGSSATSCREINRDDDDDDETSCST
;
A
#
# COMPACT_ATOMS: atom_id res chain seq x y z
N MET A 1 29.36 -22.27 -14.47
CA MET A 1 28.08 -22.73 -13.89
C MET A 1 28.11 -22.48 -12.40
N LEU A 2 27.08 -21.83 -11.86
CA LEU A 2 26.88 -21.73 -10.41
C LEU A 2 26.24 -23.04 -9.93
N LYS A 3 26.88 -23.70 -8.96
CA LYS A 3 26.30 -24.88 -8.30
C LYS A 3 25.44 -24.42 -7.12
N TYR A 4 24.37 -25.16 -6.83
CA TYR A 4 23.45 -24.87 -5.74
C TYR A 4 22.98 -26.16 -5.08
N ASP A 5 22.79 -26.12 -3.77
CA ASP A 5 22.08 -27.19 -3.02
C ASP A 5 20.57 -26.93 -3.03
N TYR A 6 20.20 -25.65 -2.92
CA TYR A 6 18.84 -25.15 -3.02
C TYR A 6 18.77 -23.95 -3.95
N LEU A 7 17.67 -23.83 -4.70
CA LEU A 7 17.42 -22.73 -5.63
C LEU A 7 16.08 -22.07 -5.31
N VAL A 8 16.07 -20.74 -5.24
CA VAL A 8 14.84 -19.96 -5.09
C VAL A 8 14.62 -19.13 -6.35
N LEU A 9 13.49 -19.37 -7.03
CA LEU A 9 13.09 -18.66 -8.24
C LEU A 9 12.14 -17.51 -7.90
N ALA A 10 12.66 -16.28 -7.98
CA ALA A 10 11.91 -15.04 -7.77
C ALA A 10 12.03 -14.09 -8.99
N CYS A 11 12.05 -14.65 -10.21
CA CYS A 11 12.38 -13.93 -11.44
C CYS A 11 11.31 -12.94 -11.93
N GLY A 12 10.09 -12.97 -11.39
CA GLY A 12 9.04 -11.99 -11.69
C GLY A 12 8.55 -11.97 -13.14
N LEU A 13 7.67 -11.02 -13.44
CA LEU A 13 7.07 -10.82 -14.78
C LEU A 13 7.54 -9.47 -15.34
N SER A 14 7.64 -9.41 -16.66
CA SER A 14 8.11 -8.22 -17.41
C SER A 14 7.08 -7.77 -18.45
N PHE A 15 6.94 -6.47 -18.66
CA PHE A 15 6.24 -5.87 -19.78
C PHE A 15 6.77 -6.42 -21.10
N GLN A 16 5.85 -6.75 -22.00
CA GLN A 16 6.17 -7.29 -23.30
C GLN A 16 6.17 -6.22 -24.37
N ARG A 17 6.96 -6.44 -25.43
CA ARG A 17 6.83 -5.67 -26.66
C ARG A 17 5.54 -6.09 -27.38
N PRO A 18 4.92 -5.18 -28.15
CA PRO A 18 3.76 -5.54 -28.95
C PRO A 18 4.14 -6.52 -30.04
N GLU A 19 3.23 -7.42 -30.36
CA GLU A 19 3.30 -8.26 -31.55
C GLU A 19 2.18 -7.78 -32.47
N PRO A 20 2.49 -7.26 -33.68
CA PRO A 20 1.47 -6.89 -34.64
C PRO A 20 0.55 -8.09 -34.92
N THR A 21 -0.74 -7.84 -35.05
CA THR A 21 -1.74 -8.88 -35.33
C THR A 21 -1.62 -9.40 -36.77
N SER A 22 -0.93 -8.69 -37.65
CA SER A 22 -0.65 -9.15 -39.02
C SER A 22 0.31 -10.35 -38.97
N GLU A 23 -0.13 -11.48 -39.52
CA GLU A 23 0.56 -12.79 -39.58
C GLU A 23 1.87 -12.79 -40.41
N ARG A 24 2.64 -11.70 -40.43
CA ARG A 24 3.94 -11.64 -41.09
C ARG A 24 5.08 -11.96 -40.13
N ARG A 25 4.94 -13.03 -39.35
CA ARG A 25 6.11 -13.70 -38.78
C ARG A 25 6.65 -14.64 -39.84
N ASN A 26 7.59 -14.14 -40.65
CA ASN A 26 8.47 -15.05 -41.38
C ASN A 26 9.35 -15.75 -40.33
N ASP A 27 9.09 -17.05 -40.10
CA ASP A 27 9.81 -17.90 -39.13
C ASP A 27 11.33 -18.03 -39.38
N ASN A 28 11.86 -17.39 -40.44
CA ASN A 28 13.21 -17.60 -40.94
C ASN A 28 14.20 -16.47 -40.69
N GLU A 29 13.79 -15.35 -40.09
CA GLU A 29 14.74 -14.29 -39.75
C GLU A 29 14.71 -14.02 -38.25
N SER A 30 15.88 -14.12 -37.61
CA SER A 30 16.14 -13.53 -36.31
C SER A 30 16.05 -12.01 -36.44
N GLU A 31 14.87 -11.48 -36.72
CA GLU A 31 14.67 -10.05 -36.92
C GLU A 31 14.91 -9.33 -35.59
N SER A 32 15.90 -8.44 -35.62
CA SER A 32 16.20 -7.52 -34.55
C SER A 32 14.97 -6.68 -34.21
N TRP A 33 14.57 -6.66 -32.94
CA TRP A 33 13.48 -5.78 -32.49
C TRP A 33 13.75 -4.31 -32.84
N PRO A 34 12.71 -3.52 -33.20
CA PRO A 34 12.91 -2.13 -33.56
C PRO A 34 13.59 -1.33 -32.46
N VAL A 35 14.63 -0.58 -32.82
CA VAL A 35 15.51 0.10 -31.85
C VAL A 35 14.82 1.25 -31.10
N ASN A 36 13.66 1.69 -31.58
CA ASN A 36 12.83 2.72 -30.98
C ASN A 36 11.56 2.16 -30.31
N CYS A 37 11.53 0.85 -30.02
CA CYS A 37 10.49 0.20 -29.23
C CYS A 37 11.01 -0.19 -27.84
N PHE A 38 10.51 0.50 -26.82
CA PHE A 38 10.94 0.42 -25.43
C PHE A 38 9.93 -0.34 -24.57
N VAL A 39 10.45 -1.00 -23.53
CA VAL A 39 9.70 -1.51 -22.38
C VAL A 39 10.39 -0.98 -21.13
N ILE A 40 9.64 -0.68 -20.07
CA ILE A 40 10.19 -0.14 -18.82
C ILE A 40 9.83 -1.06 -17.68
N ASN A 41 10.74 -1.96 -17.31
CA ASN A 41 10.54 -2.92 -16.21
C ASN A 41 11.29 -2.54 -14.94
N ASP A 42 12.45 -1.89 -15.09
CA ASP A 42 13.33 -1.49 -14.02
C ASP A 42 13.90 -0.07 -14.27
N ASP A 43 14.79 0.35 -13.37
CA ASP A 43 15.46 1.64 -13.42
C ASP A 43 16.48 1.76 -14.56
N VAL A 44 17.09 0.65 -14.98
CA VAL A 44 18.01 0.59 -16.12
C VAL A 44 17.26 0.82 -17.43
N ASP A 45 16.12 0.16 -17.62
CA ASP A 45 15.22 0.37 -18.75
C ASP A 45 14.74 1.83 -18.77
N ALA A 46 14.32 2.36 -17.62
CA ALA A 46 13.83 3.74 -17.50
C ALA A 46 14.90 4.77 -17.88
N ARG A 47 16.13 4.57 -17.40
CA ARG A 47 17.28 5.42 -17.75
C ARG A 47 17.61 5.33 -19.24
N SER A 48 17.68 4.11 -19.77
CA SER A 48 17.96 3.85 -21.19
C SER A 48 16.92 4.51 -22.09
N PHE A 49 15.64 4.43 -21.71
CA PHE A 49 14.56 5.14 -22.38
C PHE A 49 14.79 6.66 -22.35
N LEU A 50 15.01 7.25 -21.17
CA LEU A 50 15.17 8.70 -21.05
C LEU A 50 16.38 9.23 -21.81
N ASP A 51 17.53 8.57 -21.71
CA ASP A 51 18.76 8.92 -22.43
C ASP A 51 18.51 8.87 -23.94
N ARG A 52 17.80 7.84 -24.42
CA ARG A 52 17.46 7.71 -25.84
C ARG A 52 16.47 8.77 -26.31
N ILE A 53 15.46 9.11 -25.50
CA ILE A 53 14.51 10.18 -25.81
C ILE A 53 15.23 11.53 -25.88
N LYS A 54 16.10 11.84 -24.92
CA LYS A 54 16.92 13.07 -24.97
C LYS A 54 17.76 13.13 -26.23
N MET A 55 18.38 12.02 -26.64
CA MET A 55 19.17 11.97 -27.85
C MET A 55 18.32 12.26 -29.11
N ILE A 56 17.18 11.59 -29.30
CA ILE A 56 16.35 11.77 -30.52
C ILE A 56 15.65 13.14 -30.55
N THR A 57 15.41 13.75 -29.39
CA THR A 57 14.79 15.08 -29.26
C THR A 57 15.82 16.20 -29.16
N SER A 58 17.13 15.92 -29.29
CA SER A 58 18.19 16.92 -29.07
C SER A 58 17.99 17.68 -27.75
N ASP A 59 17.85 16.94 -26.66
CA ASP A 59 17.54 17.40 -25.31
C ASP A 59 16.23 18.22 -25.24
N PHE A 60 15.13 17.61 -25.72
CA PHE A 60 13.78 18.18 -25.74
C PHE A 60 13.62 19.48 -26.56
N SER A 61 14.54 19.75 -27.50
CA SER A 61 14.46 20.90 -28.40
C SER A 61 13.79 20.60 -29.74
N LEU A 62 13.95 19.36 -30.24
CA LEU A 62 13.40 18.86 -31.49
C LEU A 62 12.13 18.05 -31.24
N GLN A 63 11.03 18.44 -31.90
CA GLN A 63 9.76 17.73 -31.83
C GLN A 63 9.86 16.34 -32.44
N LYS A 64 9.38 15.35 -31.68
CA LYS A 64 9.31 13.93 -32.05
C LYS A 64 7.98 13.34 -31.59
N SER A 65 7.42 12.41 -32.35
CA SER A 65 6.18 11.71 -31.99
C SER A 65 6.49 10.55 -31.05
N ILE A 66 6.10 10.67 -29.79
CA ILE A 66 6.38 9.67 -28.76
C ILE A 66 5.05 9.02 -28.34
N VAL A 67 4.97 7.71 -28.49
CA VAL A 67 3.76 6.94 -28.25
C VAL A 67 3.91 6.11 -26.98
N PHE A 68 3.01 6.31 -26.03
CA PHE A 68 2.85 5.42 -24.88
C PHE A 68 1.68 4.48 -25.17
N TYR A 69 1.91 3.17 -25.15
CA TYR A 69 0.88 2.18 -25.41
C TYR A 69 0.62 1.36 -24.15
N GLY A 70 -0.55 1.57 -23.52
CA GLY A 70 -0.94 0.82 -22.34
C GLY A 70 -1.95 1.54 -21.46
N ARG A 71 -2.33 0.87 -20.38
CA ARG A 71 -3.44 1.30 -19.50
C ARG A 71 -3.17 1.11 -18.01
N THR A 72 -2.00 0.60 -17.67
CA THR A 72 -1.64 0.30 -16.29
C THR A 72 -1.23 1.57 -15.56
N HIS A 73 -1.22 1.55 -14.23
CA HIS A 73 -0.73 2.69 -13.46
C HIS A 73 0.74 2.99 -13.79
N GLU A 74 1.56 1.98 -14.05
CA GLU A 74 2.96 2.14 -14.48
C GLU A 74 3.08 2.93 -15.79
N CYS A 75 2.20 2.70 -16.76
CA CYS A 75 2.15 3.49 -18.01
C CYS A 75 1.94 4.98 -17.73
N TYR A 76 0.95 5.31 -16.90
CA TYR A 76 0.68 6.70 -16.54
C TYR A 76 1.82 7.31 -15.73
N CYS A 77 2.47 6.53 -14.85
CA CYS A 77 3.62 6.99 -14.07
C CYS A 77 4.83 7.31 -14.96
N ALA A 78 5.14 6.43 -15.91
CA ALA A 78 6.22 6.65 -16.87
C ALA A 78 5.96 7.88 -17.76
N LEU A 79 4.71 8.04 -18.22
CA LEU A 79 4.29 9.23 -18.95
C LEU A 79 4.42 10.49 -18.09
N GLY A 80 3.96 10.45 -16.84
CA GLY A 80 4.08 11.56 -15.89
C GLY A 80 5.54 11.92 -15.61
N ALA A 81 6.43 10.93 -15.50
CA ALA A 81 7.87 11.13 -15.34
C ALA A 81 8.50 11.75 -16.59
N ALA A 82 8.10 11.33 -17.80
CA ALA A 82 8.57 11.94 -19.04
C ALA A 82 8.16 13.42 -19.15
N LEU A 83 6.91 13.75 -18.79
CA LEU A 83 6.44 15.13 -18.71
C LEU A 83 7.24 15.94 -17.67
N ALA A 84 7.49 15.38 -16.49
CA ALA A 84 8.28 16.02 -15.44
C ALA A 84 9.75 16.22 -15.84
N ALA A 85 10.30 15.37 -16.69
CA ALA A 85 11.65 15.50 -17.23
C ALA A 85 11.78 16.63 -18.27
N GLY A 86 10.68 17.21 -18.74
CA GLY A 86 10.67 18.32 -19.72
C GLY A 86 10.10 17.96 -21.08
N LEU A 87 9.67 16.71 -21.30
CA LEU A 87 9.04 16.32 -22.56
C LEU A 87 7.67 17.02 -22.70
N ARG A 88 7.44 17.70 -23.81
CA ARG A 88 6.18 18.43 -24.04
C ARG A 88 5.05 17.45 -24.30
N GLY A 89 3.92 17.59 -23.61
CA GLY A 89 2.78 16.68 -23.79
C GLY A 89 2.17 16.72 -25.20
N SER A 90 2.28 17.84 -25.92
CA SER A 90 1.89 17.95 -27.34
C SER A 90 2.64 16.99 -28.27
N TRP A 91 3.76 16.41 -27.82
CA TRP A 91 4.56 15.43 -28.56
C TRP A 91 4.20 13.98 -28.21
N ILE A 92 3.32 13.81 -27.21
CA ILE A 92 2.97 12.50 -26.66
C ILE A 92 1.58 12.09 -27.14
N THR A 93 1.51 10.87 -27.68
CA THR A 93 0.24 10.17 -27.89
C THR A 93 0.13 9.00 -26.92
N LEU A 94 -0.84 9.04 -26.01
CA LEU A 94 -1.21 7.90 -25.17
C LEU A 94 -2.27 7.06 -25.88
N VAL A 95 -1.93 5.83 -26.22
CA VAL A 95 -2.84 4.83 -26.78
C VAL A 95 -3.26 3.89 -25.65
N VAL A 96 -4.55 3.91 -25.33
CA VAL A 96 -5.14 3.03 -24.32
C VAL A 96 -5.83 1.89 -25.07
N PRO A 97 -5.30 0.65 -25.03
CA PRO A 97 -5.91 -0.50 -25.70
C PRO A 97 -7.31 -0.79 -25.17
N ARG A 98 -8.07 -1.68 -25.83
CA ARG A 98 -9.42 -2.07 -25.44
C ARG A 98 -9.43 -3.00 -24.26
N LEU A 99 -10.47 -2.90 -23.44
CA LEU A 99 -10.65 -3.85 -22.34
C LEU A 99 -11.13 -5.14 -22.98
N ASP A 100 -10.24 -6.12 -23.08
CA ASP A 100 -10.58 -7.39 -23.70
C ASP A 100 -11.84 -7.96 -23.07
N ARG A 101 -12.88 -8.10 -23.90
CA ARG A 101 -14.24 -8.48 -23.49
C ARG A 101 -14.41 -9.99 -23.38
N ALA A 102 -13.39 -10.76 -23.75
CA ALA A 102 -13.37 -12.22 -23.69
C ALA A 102 -13.29 -12.73 -22.24
N SER A 103 -14.41 -12.65 -21.52
CA SER A 103 -14.66 -13.50 -20.35
C SER A 103 -16.17 -13.65 -20.08
N ARG A 104 -17.00 -13.57 -21.12
CA ARG A 104 -18.45 -13.81 -21.00
C ARG A 104 -18.94 -15.05 -21.72
N ASP A 105 -18.17 -15.58 -22.65
CA ASP A 105 -18.54 -16.78 -23.39
C ASP A 105 -17.45 -17.84 -23.16
N ASP A 106 -17.88 -19.10 -23.08
CA ASP A 106 -17.16 -20.32 -22.67
C ASP A 106 -15.99 -20.73 -23.59
N ASP A 107 -15.20 -19.78 -24.10
CA ASP A 107 -14.01 -20.08 -24.90
C ASP A 107 -12.78 -20.22 -23.98
N ASP A 108 -12.39 -21.48 -23.77
CA ASP A 108 -11.28 -21.98 -22.94
C ASP A 108 -9.86 -21.50 -23.35
N ASP A 109 -9.75 -20.57 -24.31
CA ASP A 109 -8.47 -20.19 -24.96
C ASP A 109 -7.91 -18.80 -24.56
N ASP A 110 -8.57 -18.00 -23.71
CA ASP A 110 -7.97 -16.76 -23.20
C ASP A 110 -7.05 -17.02 -21.99
N VAL A 111 -5.84 -17.42 -22.33
CA VAL A 111 -4.69 -17.82 -21.51
C VAL A 111 -4.28 -16.79 -20.42
N PHE A 112 -4.78 -15.53 -20.45
CA PHE A 112 -4.36 -14.48 -19.50
C PHE A 112 -5.50 -13.65 -18.87
N ALA A 113 -6.77 -14.03 -19.03
CA ALA A 113 -7.93 -13.33 -18.42
C ALA A 113 -7.86 -13.23 -16.88
N ALA A 114 -7.20 -14.18 -16.22
CA ALA A 114 -6.99 -14.19 -14.77
C ALA A 114 -5.91 -13.21 -14.29
N ASP A 115 -4.89 -12.96 -15.13
CA ASP A 115 -3.78 -12.03 -14.87
C ASP A 115 -4.17 -10.59 -15.15
N ARG A 116 -5.03 -10.41 -16.15
CA ARG A 116 -5.80 -9.18 -16.32
C ARG A 116 -6.40 -8.75 -14.97
N GLN A 117 -7.02 -9.64 -14.19
CA GLN A 117 -7.67 -9.30 -12.91
C GLN A 117 -6.70 -8.83 -11.79
N ILE A 118 -5.42 -9.19 -11.88
CA ILE A 118 -4.36 -8.80 -10.92
C ILE A 118 -3.64 -7.53 -11.37
N GLU A 119 -3.43 -7.38 -12.69
CA GLU A 119 -3.00 -6.13 -13.33
C GLU A 119 -4.15 -5.09 -13.44
N PHE A 120 -5.39 -5.51 -13.17
CA PHE A 120 -6.59 -4.69 -13.03
C PHE A 120 -6.67 -3.99 -11.67
N ILE A 121 -5.53 -3.53 -11.17
CA ILE A 121 -5.46 -2.19 -10.59
C ILE A 121 -5.34 -1.21 -11.78
N SER A 122 -6.25 -1.33 -12.75
CA SER A 122 -6.77 -0.12 -13.35
C SER A 122 -7.26 0.68 -12.16
N ILE A 123 -6.65 1.83 -11.95
CA ILE A 123 -7.15 2.85 -11.05
C ILE A 123 -8.65 3.10 -11.35
N PHE A 124 -9.13 2.70 -12.55
CA PHE A 124 -10.37 3.14 -13.12
C PHE A 124 -11.41 2.12 -13.57
N GLU A 125 -11.13 0.83 -13.77
CA GLU A 125 -12.21 -0.10 -14.16
C GLU A 125 -11.87 -1.60 -14.09
N LYS A 126 -12.78 -2.36 -13.48
CA LYS A 126 -13.40 -3.53 -14.12
C LYS A 126 -14.91 -3.42 -13.85
N ARG A 127 -15.69 -3.68 -14.89
CA ARG A 127 -17.15 -3.50 -14.99
C ARG A 127 -17.86 -4.54 -14.11
N ILE A 128 -18.38 -4.10 -12.96
CA ILE A 128 -19.36 -4.85 -12.16
C ILE A 128 -20.55 -3.91 -11.96
N ASN A 129 -21.77 -4.42 -12.17
CA ASN A 129 -23.06 -3.72 -12.04
C ASN A 129 -23.35 -3.32 -10.58
N THR A 130 -22.47 -2.54 -9.94
CA THR A 130 -22.70 -2.02 -8.59
C THR A 130 -22.39 -0.53 -8.50
N ARG A 131 -23.11 0.16 -7.62
CA ARG A 131 -23.08 1.62 -7.36
C ARG A 131 -21.68 2.21 -7.07
N CYS A 132 -20.64 1.39 -6.92
CA CYS A 132 -19.21 1.76 -6.88
C CYS A 132 -18.65 2.35 -8.19
N ALA A 133 -19.36 2.22 -9.32
CA ALA A 133 -18.92 2.72 -10.62
C ALA A 133 -18.81 4.26 -10.70
N GLN A 134 -19.65 5.00 -9.97
CA GLN A 134 -19.68 6.47 -10.06
C GLN A 134 -18.45 7.14 -9.41
N GLN A 135 -17.80 6.45 -8.47
CA GLN A 135 -16.76 7.01 -7.61
C GLN A 135 -15.34 6.76 -8.16
N LYS A 136 -15.10 5.62 -8.83
CA LYS A 136 -13.88 5.34 -9.61
C LYS A 136 -13.70 6.32 -10.78
N LYS A 137 -14.81 6.86 -11.31
CA LYS A 137 -14.80 7.91 -12.35
C LYS A 137 -14.13 9.21 -11.90
N LYS A 138 -14.12 9.55 -10.60
CA LYS A 138 -13.59 10.86 -10.15
C LYS A 138 -12.08 10.97 -10.33
N VAL A 139 -11.35 9.94 -9.89
CA VAL A 139 -9.89 9.89 -10.07
C VAL A 139 -9.55 9.72 -11.57
N LYS A 140 -10.37 8.98 -12.34
CA LYS A 140 -10.15 8.77 -13.80
C LYS A 140 -10.24 10.10 -14.51
N LYS A 141 -11.33 10.80 -14.23
CA LYS A 141 -11.62 12.11 -14.77
C LYS A 141 -10.49 13.08 -14.46
N ALA A 142 -10.07 13.19 -13.19
CA ALA A 142 -8.99 14.10 -12.81
C ALA A 142 -7.66 13.80 -13.53
N LEU A 143 -7.34 12.52 -13.73
CA LEU A 143 -6.17 12.13 -14.52
C LEU A 143 -6.32 12.51 -16.00
N MET A 144 -7.45 12.17 -16.62
CA MET A 144 -7.68 12.44 -18.04
C MET A 144 -7.74 13.94 -18.32
N ASP A 145 -8.41 14.71 -17.45
CA ASP A 145 -8.46 16.18 -17.50
C ASP A 145 -7.02 16.74 -17.43
N SER A 146 -6.17 16.21 -16.56
CA SER A 146 -4.77 16.63 -16.48
C SER A 146 -3.93 16.27 -17.71
N LEU A 147 -4.19 15.12 -18.34
CA LEU A 147 -3.51 14.77 -19.59
C LEU A 147 -3.88 15.76 -20.70
N VAL A 148 -5.16 16.14 -20.77
CA VAL A 148 -5.66 17.16 -21.71
C VAL A 148 -5.03 18.52 -21.42
N ASP A 149 -4.97 18.95 -20.15
CA ASP A 149 -4.34 20.21 -19.73
C ASP A 149 -2.84 20.27 -20.13
N GLN A 150 -2.17 19.12 -20.09
CA GLN A 150 -0.77 18.97 -20.53
C GLN A 150 -0.62 18.76 -22.03
N GLN A 151 -1.71 18.85 -22.80
CA GLN A 151 -1.76 18.69 -24.26
C GLN A 151 -1.39 17.29 -24.78
N VAL A 152 -1.51 16.26 -23.93
CA VAL A 152 -1.29 14.87 -24.34
C VAL A 152 -2.46 14.40 -25.19
N ARG A 153 -2.18 13.85 -26.38
CA ARG A 153 -3.20 13.26 -27.24
C ARG A 153 -3.56 11.88 -26.71
N VAL A 154 -4.83 11.64 -26.37
CA VAL A 154 -5.29 10.34 -25.85
C VAL A 154 -6.19 9.62 -26.86
N LEU A 155 -5.79 8.41 -27.27
CA LEU A 155 -6.56 7.51 -28.11
C LEU A 155 -7.07 6.34 -27.27
N SER A 156 -8.34 6.41 -26.85
CA SER A 156 -8.95 5.39 -25.99
C SER A 156 -9.57 4.26 -26.80
N GLU A 157 -9.49 3.02 -26.31
CA GLU A 157 -10.07 1.82 -26.94
C GLU A 157 -9.49 1.53 -28.35
N HIS A 158 -8.22 1.88 -28.58
CA HIS A 158 -7.52 1.64 -29.84
C HIS A 158 -6.49 0.53 -29.69
N GLU A 159 -6.54 -0.49 -30.54
CA GLU A 159 -5.55 -1.58 -30.58
C GLU A 159 -4.48 -1.34 -31.64
N LEU A 160 -3.25 -1.75 -31.35
CA LEU A 160 -2.18 -1.75 -32.33
C LEU A 160 -2.34 -2.94 -33.26
N VAL A 161 -2.55 -2.69 -34.55
CA VAL A 161 -2.74 -3.74 -35.57
C VAL A 161 -1.46 -3.98 -36.36
N ASP A 162 -0.77 -2.91 -36.74
CA ASP A 162 0.41 -2.97 -37.58
C ASP A 162 1.35 -1.78 -37.35
N TRP A 163 2.58 -1.86 -37.87
CA TRP A 163 3.53 -0.74 -37.91
C TRP A 163 4.26 -0.67 -39.26
N SER A 164 4.64 0.53 -39.68
CA SER A 164 5.56 0.74 -40.81
C SER A 164 6.98 0.97 -40.29
N PHE A 165 7.97 0.62 -41.11
CA PHE A 165 9.37 0.83 -40.79
C PHE A 165 9.96 1.90 -41.69
N GLU A 166 10.87 2.68 -41.11
CA GLU A 166 11.69 3.62 -41.87
C GLU A 166 12.63 2.83 -42.81
N PRO A 167 12.76 3.23 -44.08
CA PRO A 167 13.70 2.61 -44.99
C PRO A 167 15.14 2.81 -44.48
N SER A 168 15.74 1.73 -43.98
CA SER A 168 17.08 1.74 -43.39
C SER A 168 18.12 1.26 -44.41
N GLU A 169 19.15 2.08 -44.65
CA GLU A 169 20.31 1.70 -45.47
C GLU A 169 21.24 0.72 -44.74
N THR A 170 21.14 0.65 -43.40
CA THR A 170 21.95 -0.24 -42.57
C THR A 170 21.25 -1.59 -42.35
N PRO A 171 21.84 -2.71 -42.80
CA PRO A 171 21.27 -4.04 -42.61
C PRO A 171 21.06 -4.34 -41.12
N GLY A 172 19.85 -4.79 -40.75
CA GLY A 172 19.54 -5.24 -39.39
C GLY A 172 19.26 -4.14 -38.37
N ARG A 173 19.14 -2.87 -38.77
CA ARG A 173 18.62 -1.80 -37.89
C ARG A 173 17.26 -1.35 -38.38
N ILE A 174 16.22 -1.84 -37.71
CA ILE A 174 14.83 -1.54 -38.01
C ILE A 174 14.34 -0.46 -37.03
N SER A 175 13.65 0.55 -37.53
CA SER A 175 13.03 1.63 -36.74
C SER A 175 11.59 1.78 -37.18
N ILE A 176 10.68 1.86 -36.21
CA ILE A 176 9.27 2.15 -36.48
C ILE A 176 9.18 3.59 -37.00
N GLU A 177 8.41 3.80 -38.07
CA GLU A 177 8.08 5.11 -38.64
C GLU A 177 6.66 5.52 -38.25
N SER A 178 5.70 4.59 -38.36
CA SER A 178 4.30 4.84 -38.02
C SER A 178 3.60 3.61 -37.45
N LEU A 179 2.53 3.83 -36.69
CA LEU A 179 1.68 2.81 -36.09
C LEU A 179 0.30 2.87 -36.72
N THR A 180 -0.26 1.71 -37.04
CA THR A 180 -1.66 1.55 -37.48
C THR A 180 -2.49 1.05 -36.31
N LEU A 181 -3.41 1.89 -35.85
CA LEU A 181 -4.28 1.64 -34.70
C LEU A 181 -5.73 1.42 -35.15
N GLU A 182 -6.49 0.61 -34.42
CA GLU A 182 -7.89 0.30 -34.74
C GLU A 182 -8.84 0.46 -33.53
N ALA A 183 -9.88 1.29 -33.69
CA ALA A 183 -10.81 1.66 -32.61
C ALA A 183 -12.02 0.72 -32.43
N GLU A 184 -12.56 0.16 -33.52
CA GLU A 184 -13.54 -0.94 -33.55
C GLU A 184 -13.16 -1.90 -34.67
N GLU A 185 -13.36 -3.22 -34.50
CA GLU A 185 -13.03 -4.23 -35.52
C GLU A 185 -13.60 -3.83 -36.89
N GLY A 186 -12.70 -3.56 -37.84
CA GLY A 186 -13.01 -3.30 -39.24
C GLY A 186 -13.60 -1.92 -39.57
N ARG A 187 -13.70 -0.97 -38.62
CA ARG A 187 -14.40 0.30 -38.87
C ARG A 187 -13.53 1.54 -38.97
N LEU A 188 -12.51 1.67 -38.12
CA LEU A 188 -11.70 2.89 -38.09
C LEU A 188 -10.24 2.56 -37.79
N ARG A 189 -9.41 2.60 -38.84
CA ARG A 189 -7.95 2.56 -38.73
C ARG A 189 -7.40 3.99 -38.74
N VAL A 190 -6.52 4.27 -37.80
CA VAL A 190 -5.80 5.55 -37.69
C VAL A 190 -4.31 5.24 -37.77
N GLN A 191 -3.63 5.90 -38.70
CA GLN A 191 -2.17 5.86 -38.75
C GLN A 191 -1.61 7.06 -37.99
N ILE A 192 -0.62 6.82 -37.14
CA ILE A 192 0.09 7.86 -36.39
C ILE A 192 1.59 7.71 -36.56
N ASP A 193 2.30 8.82 -36.72
CA ASP A 193 3.77 8.82 -36.74
C ASP A 193 4.32 8.39 -35.39
N CYS A 194 5.48 7.75 -35.36
CA CYS A 194 6.08 7.22 -34.16
C CYS A 194 7.62 7.21 -34.26
N ASP A 195 8.25 8.19 -33.61
CA ASP A 195 9.70 8.21 -33.44
C ASP A 195 10.16 7.33 -32.26
N ALA A 196 9.28 7.12 -31.26
CA ALA A 196 9.53 6.21 -30.13
C ALA A 196 8.22 5.61 -29.58
N LEU A 197 8.20 4.30 -29.40
CA LEU A 197 7.09 3.56 -28.81
C LEU A 197 7.48 3.00 -27.44
N VAL A 198 6.71 3.28 -26.40
CA VAL A 198 6.87 2.69 -25.07
C VAL A 198 5.70 1.77 -24.78
N SER A 199 5.97 0.48 -24.61
CA SER A 199 4.94 -0.55 -24.42
C SER A 199 4.76 -0.92 -22.95
N PHE A 200 3.51 -0.85 -22.50
CA PHE A 200 3.02 -1.31 -21.20
C PHE A 200 1.89 -2.34 -21.40
N LEU A 201 2.20 -3.38 -22.16
CA LEU A 201 1.35 -4.57 -22.34
C LEU A 201 1.25 -5.42 -21.07
N ALA A 202 0.46 -6.50 -21.08
CA ALA A 202 0.42 -7.42 -19.95
C ALA A 202 1.82 -7.97 -19.61
N LYS A 203 2.18 -8.01 -18.33
CA LYS A 203 3.47 -8.58 -17.93
C LYS A 203 3.43 -10.09 -18.11
N ARG A 204 4.48 -10.62 -18.72
CA ARG A 204 4.69 -12.06 -18.96
C ARG A 204 6.10 -12.48 -18.57
N PRO A 205 6.35 -13.78 -18.37
CA PRO A 205 7.71 -14.28 -18.26
C PRO A 205 8.47 -13.93 -19.54
N SER A 206 9.69 -13.42 -19.42
CA SER A 206 10.49 -13.12 -20.61
C SER A 206 10.71 -14.41 -21.44
N PRO A 207 10.80 -14.34 -22.77
CA PRO A 207 10.97 -15.53 -23.62
C PRO A 207 12.16 -16.41 -23.20
N ALA A 208 13.28 -15.78 -22.81
CA ALA A 208 14.46 -16.47 -22.31
C ALA A 208 14.19 -17.21 -20.99
N THR A 209 13.50 -16.57 -20.04
CA THR A 209 13.09 -17.18 -18.77
C THR A 209 12.15 -18.35 -19.01
N LEU A 210 11.15 -18.17 -19.87
CA LEU A 210 10.18 -19.21 -20.18
C LEU A 210 10.83 -20.42 -20.86
N ALA A 211 11.75 -20.19 -21.81
CA ALA A 211 12.52 -21.25 -22.45
C ALA A 211 13.43 -22.00 -21.46
N ALA A 212 14.05 -21.30 -20.51
CA ALA A 212 14.83 -21.92 -19.45
C ALA A 212 13.96 -22.78 -18.52
N LEU A 213 12.81 -22.27 -18.08
CA LEU A 213 11.87 -23.00 -17.24
C LEU A 213 11.32 -24.25 -17.94
N ARG A 214 10.92 -24.15 -19.21
CA ARG A 214 10.47 -25.32 -19.99
C ARG A 214 11.54 -26.38 -20.11
N ARG A 215 12.81 -25.99 -20.36
CA ARG A 215 13.95 -26.92 -20.43
C ARG A 215 14.29 -27.56 -19.08
N SER A 216 13.96 -26.89 -17.97
CA SER A 216 14.20 -27.44 -16.62
C SER A 216 13.22 -28.55 -16.22
N GLY A 217 12.09 -28.70 -16.93
CA GLY A 217 11.06 -29.69 -16.58
C GLY A 217 10.20 -29.30 -15.37
N LEU A 218 10.33 -28.08 -14.84
CA LEU A 218 9.48 -27.58 -13.76
C LEU A 218 8.01 -27.51 -14.22
N ALA A 219 7.10 -27.89 -13.33
CA ALA A 219 5.66 -27.82 -13.60
C ALA A 219 5.20 -26.36 -13.76
N LEU A 220 4.63 -26.04 -14.92
CA LEU A 220 4.07 -24.72 -15.23
C LEU A 220 2.54 -24.76 -15.33
N SER A 221 1.90 -23.65 -14.99
CA SER A 221 0.47 -23.44 -15.20
C SER A 221 0.15 -23.43 -16.70
N LYS A 222 -0.91 -24.12 -17.11
CA LYS A 222 -1.28 -24.28 -18.53
C LYS A 222 -1.52 -22.93 -19.23
N ASN A 223 -2.11 -21.99 -18.50
CA ASN A 223 -2.55 -20.72 -19.06
C ASN A 223 -1.41 -19.68 -18.89
N ALA A 224 -1.19 -19.17 -17.68
CA ALA A 224 -0.24 -18.06 -17.48
C ALA A 224 1.26 -18.46 -17.55
N ALA A 225 1.61 -19.73 -17.81
CA ALA A 225 2.98 -20.25 -17.80
C ALA A 225 3.77 -19.94 -16.50
N ARG A 226 3.05 -19.81 -15.38
CA ARG A 226 3.58 -19.57 -14.02
C ARG A 226 4.14 -20.84 -13.41
N ILE A 227 5.15 -20.73 -12.55
CA ILE A 227 5.75 -21.85 -11.82
C ILE A 227 4.76 -22.36 -10.77
N LEU A 228 4.42 -23.64 -10.86
CA LEU A 228 3.49 -24.26 -9.93
C LEU A 228 4.19 -24.66 -8.63
N VAL A 229 3.71 -24.13 -7.51
CA VAL A 229 4.23 -24.40 -6.16
C VAL A 229 3.17 -24.97 -5.23
N ASP A 230 3.61 -25.67 -4.19
CA ASP A 230 2.75 -26.02 -3.05
C ASP A 230 2.65 -24.86 -2.04
N TRP A 231 1.91 -25.08 -0.96
CA TRP A 231 1.79 -24.12 0.15
C TRP A 231 3.07 -24.01 0.99
N ASP A 232 4.17 -24.67 0.64
CA ASP A 232 5.48 -24.43 1.23
C ASP A 232 6.44 -23.78 0.21
N PHE A 233 5.90 -23.24 -0.88
CA PHE A 233 6.61 -22.64 -2.01
C PHE A 233 7.53 -23.60 -2.79
N ARG A 234 7.44 -24.91 -2.55
CA ARG A 234 8.22 -25.92 -3.28
C ARG A 234 7.62 -26.16 -4.66
N THR A 235 8.49 -26.31 -5.65
CA THR A 235 8.10 -26.68 -7.01
C THR A 235 7.93 -28.20 -7.14
N SER A 236 7.88 -28.73 -8.37
CA SER A 236 7.97 -30.17 -8.61
C SER A 236 9.32 -30.77 -8.21
N ASP A 237 10.37 -29.95 -8.13
CA ASP A 237 11.66 -30.34 -7.58
C ASP A 237 11.73 -29.92 -6.09
N ARG A 238 12.19 -30.85 -5.23
CA ARG A 238 12.23 -30.67 -3.77
C ARG A 238 13.25 -29.60 -3.33
N CYS A 239 14.30 -29.38 -4.12
CA CYS A 239 15.35 -28.41 -3.82
C CYS A 239 15.12 -27.05 -4.50
N VAL A 240 14.08 -26.94 -5.32
CA VAL A 240 13.73 -25.69 -6.03
C VAL A 240 12.43 -25.13 -5.48
N PHE A 241 12.50 -23.87 -5.06
CA PHE A 241 11.39 -23.07 -4.55
C PHE A 241 11.06 -21.96 -5.54
N ALA A 242 9.83 -21.45 -5.51
CA ALA A 242 9.47 -20.28 -6.28
C ALA A 242 8.49 -19.36 -5.54
N ALA A 243 8.64 -18.06 -5.76
CA ALA A 243 7.78 -17.03 -5.18
C ALA A 243 7.69 -15.80 -6.08
N GLY A 244 6.91 -14.81 -5.64
CA GLY A 244 6.69 -13.57 -6.41
C GLY A 244 5.83 -13.80 -7.65
N THR A 245 5.71 -12.82 -8.54
CA THR A 245 4.67 -12.81 -9.58
C THR A 245 4.73 -13.98 -10.57
N MET A 246 5.82 -14.73 -10.63
CA MET A 246 5.95 -15.96 -11.41
C MET A 246 5.39 -17.23 -10.75
N ALA A 247 5.11 -17.22 -9.45
CA ALA A 247 4.67 -18.40 -8.72
C ALA A 247 3.14 -18.49 -8.59
N GLU A 248 2.62 -19.71 -8.67
CA GLU A 248 1.20 -20.03 -8.58
C GLU A 248 0.96 -21.30 -7.75
N PHE A 249 0.06 -21.25 -6.77
CA PHE A 249 -0.27 -22.40 -5.92
C PHE A 249 -1.06 -23.49 -6.67
N ARG A 250 -0.65 -24.76 -6.52
CA ARG A 250 -1.23 -25.93 -7.21
C ARG A 250 -2.65 -26.30 -6.76
N ARG A 251 -2.98 -26.09 -5.49
CA ARG A 251 -4.24 -26.55 -4.84
C ARG A 251 -5.11 -25.41 -4.31
N ALA A 252 -5.10 -24.27 -4.97
CA ALA A 252 -6.00 -23.16 -4.65
C ALA A 252 -7.07 -23.02 -5.75
N ASN A 253 -8.24 -22.48 -5.40
CA ASN A 253 -9.26 -22.10 -6.39
C ASN A 253 -8.60 -21.25 -7.49
N LYS A 254 -8.95 -21.40 -8.78
CA LYS A 254 -8.31 -20.65 -9.91
C LYS A 254 -8.10 -19.15 -9.59
N ALA A 255 -9.10 -18.50 -9.02
CA ALA A 255 -9.04 -17.08 -8.59
C ALA A 255 -8.06 -16.77 -7.43
N LYS A 256 -7.58 -17.76 -6.70
CA LYS A 256 -6.67 -17.66 -5.54
C LYS A 256 -5.28 -18.26 -5.81
N ARG A 257 -4.94 -18.68 -7.04
CA ARG A 257 -3.68 -19.42 -7.26
C ARG A 257 -2.44 -18.53 -7.37
N ALA A 258 -2.52 -17.40 -8.06
CA ALA A 258 -1.37 -16.54 -8.32
C ALA A 258 -0.88 -15.82 -7.05
N THR A 259 0.40 -16.00 -6.70
CA THR A 259 1.02 -15.32 -5.54
C THR A 259 1.03 -13.79 -5.67
N ALA A 260 0.96 -13.27 -6.90
CA ALA A 260 0.83 -11.83 -7.20
C ALA A 260 -0.43 -11.18 -6.63
N ARG A 261 -1.43 -11.97 -6.19
CA ARG A 261 -2.63 -11.47 -5.52
C ARG A 261 -2.41 -11.07 -4.06
N TRP A 262 -1.22 -11.34 -3.54
CA TRP A 262 -0.85 -11.02 -2.18
C TRP A 262 0.32 -10.06 -2.14
N ASN A 263 0.48 -9.42 -0.98
CA ASN A 263 1.56 -8.49 -0.76
C ASN A 263 2.91 -9.20 -0.96
N SER A 264 3.75 -8.67 -1.85
CA SER A 264 5.02 -9.30 -2.24
C SER A 264 5.99 -9.43 -1.07
N SER A 265 6.02 -8.44 -0.18
CA SER A 265 6.84 -8.48 1.04
C SER A 265 6.37 -9.56 2.00
N GLU A 266 5.05 -9.75 2.16
CA GLU A 266 4.50 -10.85 2.97
C GLU A 266 4.82 -12.23 2.37
N VAL A 267 4.69 -12.36 1.05
CA VAL A 267 5.04 -13.58 0.32
C VAL A 267 6.52 -13.91 0.50
N GLY A 268 7.41 -12.93 0.35
CA GLY A 268 8.86 -13.10 0.56
C GLY A 268 9.20 -13.48 2.00
N GLN A 269 8.57 -12.84 2.98
CA GLN A 269 8.75 -13.17 4.39
C GLN A 269 8.35 -14.63 4.69
N LYS A 270 7.16 -15.06 4.24
CA LYS A 270 6.67 -16.42 4.47
C LYS A 270 7.49 -17.48 3.74
N LEU A 271 7.98 -17.14 2.55
CA LEU A 271 8.95 -17.98 1.83
C LEU A 271 10.21 -18.17 2.68
N ALA A 272 10.79 -17.09 3.21
CA ALA A 272 12.01 -17.15 4.01
C ALA A 272 11.82 -17.99 5.29
N GLU A 273 10.71 -17.80 6.01
CA GLU A 273 10.34 -18.59 7.19
C GLU A 273 10.22 -20.08 6.84
N THR A 274 9.52 -20.38 5.75
CA THR A 274 9.27 -21.76 5.30
C THR A 274 10.55 -22.43 4.80
N PHE A 275 11.34 -21.72 4.00
CA PHE A 275 12.62 -22.17 3.49
C PHE A 275 13.59 -22.49 4.63
N THR A 276 13.74 -21.58 5.60
CA THR A 276 14.61 -21.77 6.77
C THR A 276 14.20 -23.00 7.57
N ARG A 277 12.90 -23.17 7.82
CA ARG A 277 12.36 -24.34 8.52
C ARG A 277 12.68 -25.65 7.80
N ILE A 278 12.51 -25.68 6.48
CA ILE A 278 12.75 -26.85 5.66
C ILE A 278 14.23 -27.21 5.61
N VAL A 279 15.10 -26.25 5.28
CA VAL A 279 16.54 -26.49 5.14
C VAL A 279 17.14 -26.93 6.48
N THR A 280 16.73 -26.30 7.58
CA THR A 280 17.18 -26.71 8.92
C THR A 280 16.76 -28.13 9.25
N SER A 281 15.54 -28.52 8.90
CA SER A 281 15.04 -29.90 9.10
C SER A 281 15.80 -30.91 8.24
N ASP A 282 16.04 -30.60 6.96
CA ASP A 282 16.78 -31.47 6.05
C ASP A 282 18.22 -31.72 6.55
N VAL A 283 18.90 -30.67 7.04
CA VAL A 283 20.24 -30.79 7.65
C VAL A 283 20.20 -31.62 8.94
N ALA A 284 19.21 -31.40 9.80
CA ALA A 284 19.04 -32.16 11.03
C ALA A 284 18.75 -33.65 10.76
N GLN A 285 17.95 -33.96 9.74
CA GLN A 285 17.70 -35.34 9.31
C GLN A 285 18.97 -36.04 8.82
N GLN A 286 19.79 -35.33 8.02
CA GLN A 286 21.05 -35.86 7.51
C GLN A 286 22.09 -36.12 8.62
N GLN A 287 22.10 -35.29 9.68
CA GLN A 287 23.10 -35.38 10.74
C GLN A 287 22.67 -36.22 11.95
N LEU A 288 21.40 -36.17 12.36
CA LEU A 288 20.92 -36.77 13.62
C LEU A 288 19.90 -37.89 13.43
N GLY A 289 19.47 -38.20 12.21
CA GLY A 289 18.46 -39.24 11.95
C GLY A 289 17.09 -38.98 12.61
N SER A 290 16.89 -37.78 13.17
CA SER A 290 15.63 -37.40 13.83
C SER A 290 14.63 -36.90 12.79
N SER A 291 13.57 -37.67 12.57
CA SER A 291 12.43 -37.25 11.74
C SER A 291 11.39 -36.56 12.62
N SER A 292 11.42 -35.24 12.71
CA SER A 292 10.26 -34.47 13.20
C SER A 292 9.29 -34.25 12.04
N GLU A 293 8.04 -34.69 12.18
CA GLU A 293 6.98 -34.32 11.23
C GLU A 293 6.82 -32.79 11.21
N ILE A 294 7.10 -32.19 10.05
CA ILE A 294 6.91 -30.75 9.87
C ILE A 294 5.40 -30.50 9.82
N SER A 295 4.85 -29.99 10.92
CA SER A 295 3.45 -29.58 10.97
C SER A 295 3.16 -28.55 9.86
N ARG A 296 2.22 -28.90 8.98
CA ARG A 296 1.76 -28.03 7.90
C ARG A 296 0.86 -26.95 8.51
N SER A 297 1.44 -25.80 8.82
CA SER A 297 0.66 -24.62 9.18
C SER A 297 -0.13 -24.14 7.97
N LYS A 298 -1.43 -23.85 8.15
CA LYS A 298 -2.28 -23.26 7.10
C LYS A 298 -1.77 -21.84 6.83
N MET A 299 -1.02 -21.66 5.74
CA MET A 299 -0.48 -20.36 5.37
C MET A 299 -1.61 -19.37 5.04
N ARG A 300 -1.65 -18.28 5.80
CA ARG A 300 -2.56 -17.16 5.60
C ARG A 300 -1.77 -15.91 5.26
N PHE A 301 -2.29 -15.14 4.32
CA PHE A 301 -1.78 -13.83 3.94
C PHE A 301 -2.76 -12.75 4.39
N VAL A 302 -2.27 -11.73 5.07
CA VAL A 302 -3.09 -10.68 5.70
C VAL A 302 -2.62 -9.26 5.42
N LYS A 303 -1.38 -9.06 4.95
CA LYS A 303 -0.90 -7.72 4.63
C LYS A 303 -1.68 -7.17 3.43
N PRO A 304 -2.08 -5.90 3.46
CA PRO A 304 -2.85 -5.31 2.37
C PRO A 304 -2.08 -5.27 1.05
N MET A 305 -2.83 -5.22 -0.04
CA MET A 305 -2.32 -4.76 -1.33
C MET A 305 -2.21 -3.24 -1.31
N VAL A 306 -1.04 -2.71 -1.64
CA VAL A 306 -0.77 -1.27 -1.65
C VAL A 306 -0.27 -0.87 -3.04
N VAL A 307 -0.91 0.14 -3.62
CA VAL A 307 -0.43 0.83 -4.83
C VAL A 307 -0.29 2.29 -4.49
N SER A 308 0.94 2.79 -4.55
CA SER A 308 1.27 4.20 -4.37
C SER A 308 2.05 4.68 -5.58
N CYS A 309 1.63 5.80 -6.17
CA CYS A 309 2.33 6.35 -7.31
C CYS A 309 2.05 7.85 -7.54
N LEU A 310 2.90 8.46 -8.35
CA LEU A 310 2.71 9.81 -8.90
C LEU A 310 2.09 9.71 -10.28
N LEU A 311 0.89 10.27 -10.42
CA LEU A 311 0.19 10.35 -11.69
C LEU A 311 0.49 11.68 -12.40
N PRO A 312 0.31 11.74 -13.73
CA PRO A 312 0.36 12.97 -14.52
C PRO A 312 -0.46 14.10 -13.87
N GLY A 313 0.04 15.33 -13.92
CA GLY A 313 -0.53 16.47 -13.20
C GLY A 313 -0.10 16.63 -11.75
N GLY A 314 0.84 15.80 -11.27
CA GLY A 314 1.36 15.86 -9.92
C GLY A 314 0.43 15.28 -8.85
N TYR A 315 -0.53 14.43 -9.25
CA TYR A 315 -1.40 13.76 -8.29
C TYR A 315 -0.66 12.62 -7.60
N ARG A 316 -0.59 12.68 -6.28
CA ARG A 316 -0.18 11.57 -5.42
C ARG A 316 -1.38 10.65 -5.21
N PHE A 317 -1.25 9.44 -5.72
CA PHE A 317 -2.26 8.41 -5.63
C PHE A 317 -1.83 7.33 -4.64
N LEU A 318 -2.76 6.93 -3.77
CA LEU A 318 -2.60 5.76 -2.92
C LEU A 318 -3.89 4.94 -2.95
N ARG A 319 -3.76 3.64 -3.13
CA ARG A 319 -4.84 2.69 -2.94
C ARG A 319 -4.36 1.55 -2.07
N VAL A 320 -5.14 1.26 -1.05
CA VAL A 320 -4.92 0.10 -0.18
C VAL A 320 -6.16 -0.77 -0.23
N SER A 321 -5.99 -2.08 -0.39
CA SER A 321 -7.10 -3.02 -0.51
C SER A 321 -6.78 -4.39 0.09
N LYS A 322 -7.84 -5.17 0.32
CA LYS A 322 -7.76 -6.56 0.81
C LYS A 322 -6.81 -7.43 -0.03
N PRO A 323 -5.98 -8.28 0.61
CA PRO A 323 -5.20 -9.29 -0.08
C PRO A 323 -6.06 -10.39 -0.69
N GLY A 324 -5.56 -11.00 -1.77
CA GLY A 324 -6.26 -12.07 -2.48
C GLY A 324 -7.16 -11.55 -3.61
N PRO A 325 -7.98 -12.42 -4.22
CA PRO A 325 -8.88 -12.00 -5.29
C PRO A 325 -9.85 -10.93 -4.77
N ILE A 326 -10.10 -9.93 -5.62
CA ILE A 326 -11.23 -9.03 -5.45
C ILE A 326 -12.46 -9.94 -5.53
N GLU A 327 -13.12 -10.19 -4.40
CA GLU A 327 -14.41 -10.86 -4.37
C GLU A 327 -15.34 -10.03 -5.26
N GLU A 328 -15.61 -10.54 -6.46
CA GLU A 328 -16.84 -10.19 -7.14
C GLU A 328 -17.93 -10.47 -6.12
N ALA A 329 -18.82 -9.51 -5.86
CA ALA A 329 -19.99 -9.74 -5.05
C ALA A 329 -20.89 -10.74 -5.79
N ALA A 330 -20.46 -12.00 -5.85
CA ALA A 330 -21.35 -13.13 -5.89
C ALA A 330 -22.21 -12.94 -4.64
N ALA A 331 -23.53 -13.01 -4.83
CA ALA A 331 -24.43 -13.28 -3.73
C ALA A 331 -23.92 -14.56 -3.07
N GLN A 332 -23.14 -14.42 -2.00
CA GLN A 332 -22.84 -15.52 -1.12
C GLN A 332 -24.11 -15.73 -0.32
N ASN A 333 -24.85 -16.77 -0.73
CA ASN A 333 -25.54 -17.60 0.22
C ASN A 333 -24.47 -18.01 1.24
N ASP A 334 -24.57 -17.44 2.43
CA ASP A 334 -23.80 -17.87 3.59
C ASP A 334 -24.40 -19.22 4.02
N ASP A 335 -23.94 -20.30 3.41
CA ASP A 335 -24.02 -21.64 4.01
C ASP A 335 -22.58 -22.04 4.34
N ASP A 336 -22.12 -21.54 5.49
CA ASP A 336 -21.06 -22.20 6.25
C ASP A 336 -21.71 -23.47 6.85
N ASP A 337 -21.61 -24.60 6.17
CA ASP A 337 -21.75 -25.91 6.80
C ASP A 337 -20.54 -26.77 6.41
N ASP A 338 -19.75 -27.08 7.44
CA ASP A 338 -18.90 -28.25 7.49
C ASP A 338 -19.76 -29.48 7.20
N ASP A 339 -19.43 -30.25 6.16
CA ASP A 339 -19.43 -31.72 6.13
C ASP A 339 -19.33 -32.20 4.66
N GLU A 340 -18.20 -32.83 4.34
CA GLU A 340 -18.07 -33.70 3.18
C GLU A 340 -18.88 -34.98 3.44
N GLU A 341 -20.04 -35.16 2.80
CA GLU A 341 -20.53 -36.49 2.42
C GLU A 341 -21.24 -36.47 1.07
N ASP A 342 -20.89 -37.46 0.25
CA ASP A 342 -21.52 -37.83 -1.01
C ASP A 342 -23.04 -38.02 -0.87
N VAL A 343 -23.82 -37.70 -1.92
CA VAL A 343 -24.86 -38.58 -2.49
C VAL A 343 -25.53 -37.93 -3.71
N GLU A 344 -25.80 -38.80 -4.67
CA GLU A 344 -26.30 -38.61 -6.02
C GLU A 344 -27.83 -38.43 -6.10
N ALA A 345 -28.27 -37.74 -7.17
CA ALA A 345 -29.60 -37.77 -7.81
C ALA A 345 -30.80 -37.03 -7.16
N ARG A 346 -31.39 -36.06 -7.90
CA ARG A 346 -32.65 -36.21 -8.69
C ARG A 346 -33.14 -34.88 -9.28
N ARG A 347 -33.73 -34.99 -10.47
CA ARG A 347 -34.38 -33.97 -11.30
C ARG A 347 -35.77 -33.60 -10.76
N SER A 348 -36.20 -32.34 -10.95
CA SER A 348 -37.47 -31.96 -11.62
C SER A 348 -37.78 -30.46 -11.48
N ASP A 349 -37.91 -29.78 -12.62
CA ASP A 349 -38.93 -28.82 -13.09
C ASP A 349 -39.65 -27.88 -12.10
N SER A 350 -39.67 -26.57 -12.40
CA SER A 350 -40.89 -25.87 -12.90
C SER A 350 -40.71 -24.36 -13.10
N GLU A 351 -41.67 -23.78 -13.81
CA GLU A 351 -41.63 -22.61 -14.68
C GLU A 351 -41.93 -21.24 -14.02
N ALA A 352 -41.41 -20.20 -14.68
CA ALA A 352 -42.04 -18.95 -15.13
C ALA A 352 -42.86 -18.04 -14.18
N GLY A 353 -42.53 -16.74 -14.26
CA GLY A 353 -43.40 -15.63 -13.88
C GLY A 353 -42.82 -14.26 -14.24
N GLN A 354 -43.18 -13.74 -15.41
CA GLN A 354 -42.87 -12.39 -15.90
C GLN A 354 -43.79 -11.33 -15.28
N GLY A 355 -43.29 -10.09 -15.16
CA GLY A 355 -44.08 -8.89 -14.87
C GLY A 355 -43.23 -7.62 -15.00
N GLU A 356 -43.39 -6.91 -16.11
CA GLU A 356 -42.71 -5.65 -16.47
C GLU A 356 -43.44 -4.39 -15.95
N ALA A 357 -42.62 -3.39 -15.57
CA ALA A 357 -42.70 -1.91 -15.74
C ALA A 357 -43.96 -1.12 -15.24
N GLU A 358 -43.92 0.10 -14.67
CA GLU A 358 -43.23 1.35 -15.07
C GLU A 358 -43.33 2.45 -13.95
N PRO A 359 -42.72 3.65 -14.10
CA PRO A 359 -41.96 4.32 -13.05
C PRO A 359 -42.73 5.43 -12.30
N ARG A 360 -42.36 5.65 -11.03
CA ARG A 360 -42.72 6.85 -10.28
C ARG A 360 -41.47 7.61 -9.87
N SER A 361 -41.41 8.85 -10.37
CA SER A 361 -40.49 9.91 -9.97
C SER A 361 -40.45 10.07 -8.45
N SER A 362 -39.32 9.70 -7.84
CA SER A 362 -38.94 10.22 -6.54
C SER A 362 -37.42 10.16 -6.42
N SER A 363 -36.86 11.32 -6.08
CA SER A 363 -35.51 11.53 -5.59
C SER A 363 -35.11 10.46 -4.58
N SER A 364 -34.29 9.49 -4.99
CA SER A 364 -33.74 8.46 -4.10
C SER A 364 -32.24 8.67 -3.92
N SER A 365 -31.91 9.59 -3.01
CA SER A 365 -30.68 9.56 -2.24
C SER A 365 -30.63 8.24 -1.45
N SER A 366 -30.13 7.20 -2.11
CA SER A 366 -29.94 5.87 -1.53
C SER A 366 -28.60 5.85 -0.79
N ASN A 367 -28.64 6.27 0.48
CA ASN A 367 -27.49 6.33 1.38
C ASN A 367 -26.77 4.98 1.47
N ASN A 368 -25.52 4.97 1.00
CA ASN A 368 -24.62 3.82 1.02
C ASN A 368 -23.75 3.95 2.28
N SER A 369 -24.23 3.43 3.41
CA SER A 369 -23.72 3.74 4.76
C SER A 369 -22.31 3.22 5.10
N ASP A 370 -21.68 2.46 4.21
CA ASP A 370 -20.37 1.82 4.47
C ASP A 370 -19.23 2.40 3.62
N VAL A 371 -19.50 3.45 2.82
CA VAL A 371 -18.49 4.15 2.02
C VAL A 371 -18.46 5.61 2.43
N LEU A 372 -17.36 6.03 3.03
CA LEU A 372 -17.11 7.40 3.45
C LEU A 372 -16.25 8.08 2.40
N THR A 373 -16.63 9.27 1.93
CA THR A 373 -15.92 9.95 0.85
C THR A 373 -15.96 11.46 1.04
N THR A 374 -14.80 12.11 1.00
CA THR A 374 -14.67 13.56 1.06
C THR A 374 -13.84 14.10 -0.10
N GLY A 375 -14.10 15.37 -0.43
CA GLY A 375 -13.31 16.16 -1.37
C GLY A 375 -13.33 15.68 -2.83
N SER A 376 -12.36 16.20 -3.58
CA SER A 376 -12.15 15.98 -5.01
C SER A 376 -10.66 15.97 -5.30
N CYS A 377 -10.23 15.24 -6.34
CA CYS A 377 -8.83 15.17 -6.73
C CYS A 377 -8.27 16.55 -7.10
N THR A 378 -9.11 17.39 -7.70
CA THR A 378 -8.77 18.73 -8.20
C THR A 378 -8.84 19.81 -7.12
N ALA A 379 -9.46 19.53 -5.97
CA ALA A 379 -9.57 20.48 -4.87
C ALA A 379 -8.34 20.39 -3.95
N ASP A 380 -8.01 21.49 -3.27
CA ASP A 380 -6.89 21.53 -2.33
C ASP A 380 -7.07 20.57 -1.15
N THR A 381 -8.31 20.28 -0.76
CA THR A 381 -8.63 19.26 0.26
C THR A 381 -8.20 17.86 -0.16
N GLY A 382 -8.15 17.59 -1.46
CA GLY A 382 -7.86 16.28 -2.01
C GLY A 382 -9.03 15.30 -1.92
N TYR A 383 -8.88 14.19 -2.62
CA TYR A 383 -9.84 13.09 -2.60
C TYR A 383 -9.43 12.03 -1.59
N LEU A 384 -10.35 11.64 -0.71
CA LEU A 384 -10.18 10.53 0.20
C LEU A 384 -11.46 9.71 0.26
N ARG A 385 -11.32 8.40 0.11
CA ARG A 385 -12.39 7.43 0.24
C ARG A 385 -11.97 6.29 1.16
N LEU A 386 -12.84 5.96 2.10
CA LEU A 386 -12.75 4.80 2.96
C LEU A 386 -13.95 3.89 2.68
N ALA A 387 -13.70 2.60 2.50
CA ALA A 387 -14.74 1.58 2.45
C ALA A 387 -14.61 0.67 3.67
N LEU A 388 -15.71 0.54 4.38
CA LEU A 388 -15.84 -0.31 5.55
C LEU A 388 -16.41 -1.66 5.12
N ASN A 389 -15.89 -2.71 5.75
CA ASN A 389 -16.45 -4.04 5.60
C ASN A 389 -17.82 -4.10 6.30
N ARG A 390 -18.83 -4.63 5.62
CA ARG A 390 -20.21 -4.66 6.13
C ARG A 390 -20.37 -5.34 7.49
N ARG A 391 -19.67 -6.47 7.70
CA ARG A 391 -19.79 -7.28 8.92
C ARG A 391 -18.86 -6.75 10.01
N SER A 392 -17.59 -6.59 9.69
CA SER A 392 -16.57 -6.26 10.68
C SER A 392 -16.43 -4.76 10.95
N ARG A 393 -17.05 -3.88 10.16
CA ARG A 393 -16.87 -2.41 10.17
C ARG A 393 -15.42 -1.93 10.19
N ALA A 394 -14.49 -2.80 9.80
CA ALA A 394 -13.10 -2.46 9.59
C ALA A 394 -12.89 -1.85 8.22
N ILE A 395 -11.91 -0.96 8.08
CA ILE A 395 -11.53 -0.40 6.78
C ILE A 395 -10.93 -1.51 5.91
N GLU A 396 -11.62 -1.86 4.83
CA GLU A 396 -11.20 -2.91 3.89
C GLU A 396 -10.55 -2.34 2.62
N CYS A 397 -10.77 -1.06 2.34
CA CYS A 397 -10.21 -0.40 1.18
C CYS A 397 -10.15 1.11 1.39
N LEU A 398 -9.03 1.73 1.06
CA LEU A 398 -8.90 3.18 1.01
C LEU A 398 -8.34 3.64 -0.34
N THR A 399 -8.72 4.85 -0.74
CA THR A 399 -8.25 5.49 -1.96
C THR A 399 -8.03 6.97 -1.72
N CYS A 400 -6.80 7.41 -1.92
CA CYS A 400 -6.33 8.78 -1.79
C CYS A 400 -5.91 9.29 -3.17
N CYS A 401 -6.26 10.53 -3.49
CA CYS A 401 -5.73 11.23 -4.67
C CYS A 401 -5.69 12.74 -4.40
N ARG A 402 -4.49 13.32 -4.31
CA ARG A 402 -4.30 14.74 -3.97
C ARG A 402 -3.02 15.28 -4.61
N LYS A 403 -2.94 16.59 -4.85
CA LYS A 403 -1.72 17.24 -5.36
C LYS A 403 -0.68 17.53 -4.28
N THR A 404 -1.08 17.74 -3.03
CA THR A 404 -0.15 17.95 -1.91
C THR A 404 0.29 16.64 -1.29
N ASP A 405 1.40 16.67 -0.57
CA ASP A 405 1.87 15.55 0.24
C ASP A 405 0.86 15.14 1.32
N PHE A 406 0.88 13.84 1.63
CA PHE A 406 0.22 13.23 2.77
C PHE A 406 1.05 12.01 3.21
N ASP A 407 0.94 11.64 4.47
CA ASP A 407 1.70 10.53 5.02
C ASP A 407 1.13 9.18 4.54
N ILE A 408 1.88 8.51 3.66
CA ILE A 408 1.48 7.24 3.07
C ILE A 408 1.42 6.13 4.12
N GLN A 409 2.34 6.11 5.10
CA GLN A 409 2.37 5.06 6.12
C GLN A 409 1.17 5.17 7.06
N ASN A 410 0.83 6.39 7.46
CA ASN A 410 -0.37 6.64 8.27
C ASN A 410 -1.63 6.17 7.53
N MET A 411 -1.74 6.48 6.23
CA MET A 411 -2.88 6.04 5.43
C MET A 411 -2.92 4.50 5.27
N ILE A 412 -1.78 3.83 5.14
CA ILE A 412 -1.71 2.36 5.10
C ILE A 412 -2.12 1.76 6.45
N GLY A 413 -1.70 2.37 7.56
CA GLY A 413 -2.03 1.94 8.93
C GLY A 413 -3.53 1.92 9.26
N LEU A 414 -4.34 2.71 8.53
CA LEU A 414 -5.79 2.67 8.65
C LEU A 414 -6.42 1.35 8.19
N TYR A 415 -5.73 0.60 7.32
CA TYR A 415 -6.25 -0.66 6.79
C TYR A 415 -6.48 -1.67 7.92
N GLY A 416 -7.67 -2.27 7.96
CA GLY A 416 -8.04 -3.26 8.96
C GLY A 416 -8.43 -2.68 10.32
N MET A 417 -8.33 -1.36 10.52
CA MET A 417 -8.81 -0.68 11.72
C MET A 417 -10.33 -0.65 11.75
N HIS A 418 -10.90 -0.94 12.91
CA HIS A 418 -12.34 -0.81 13.16
C HIS A 418 -12.73 0.66 13.30
N GLU A 419 -13.87 1.07 12.74
CA GLU A 419 -14.32 2.47 12.74
C GLU A 419 -14.48 3.09 14.14
N ALA A 420 -14.86 2.29 15.14
CA ALA A 420 -14.88 2.70 16.55
C ALA A 420 -13.50 3.13 17.08
N THR A 421 -12.40 2.51 16.61
CA THR A 421 -11.02 2.91 16.96
C THR A 421 -10.70 4.32 16.47
N LEU A 422 -11.39 4.76 15.41
CA LEU A 422 -11.27 6.08 14.82
C LEU A 422 -12.37 7.01 15.36
N CYS A 423 -12.70 6.88 16.65
CA CYS A 423 -13.71 7.65 17.39
C CYS A 423 -15.11 7.59 16.76
N ASP A 424 -15.61 6.39 16.48
CA ASP A 424 -16.91 6.15 15.83
C ASP A 424 -17.05 6.91 14.51
N LEU A 425 -16.00 6.80 13.69
CA LEU A 425 -15.82 7.51 12.42
C LEU A 425 -17.09 7.46 11.55
N ARG A 426 -17.74 6.29 11.46
CA ARG A 426 -18.91 6.11 10.58
C ARG A 426 -20.08 6.96 11.06
N SER A 427 -20.38 6.89 12.36
CA SER A 427 -21.51 7.62 12.96
C SER A 427 -21.32 9.12 12.84
N ARG A 428 -20.13 9.65 13.14
CA ARG A 428 -19.80 11.07 12.99
C ARG A 428 -19.88 11.54 11.54
N PHE A 429 -19.41 10.72 10.61
CA PHE A 429 -19.51 11.02 9.18
C PHE A 429 -20.96 11.09 8.71
N LEU A 430 -21.80 10.13 9.11
CA LEU A 430 -23.23 10.12 8.76
C LEU A 430 -24.01 11.30 9.34
N ARG A 431 -23.58 11.82 10.50
CA ARG A 431 -24.13 13.06 11.10
C ARG A 431 -23.60 14.34 10.45
N GLY A 432 -22.66 14.24 9.50
CA GLY A 432 -22.07 15.40 8.80
C GLY A 432 -21.02 16.15 9.62
N GLU A 433 -20.53 15.59 10.73
CA GLU A 433 -19.50 16.21 11.59
C GLU A 433 -18.10 16.17 10.96
N ILE A 434 -17.91 15.33 9.94
CA ILE A 434 -16.62 15.12 9.26
C ILE A 434 -16.74 15.60 7.80
N PRO A 435 -16.55 16.90 7.53
CA PRO A 435 -16.59 17.44 6.18
C PRO A 435 -15.35 17.10 5.35
N ASP A 436 -14.20 16.88 6.01
CA ASP A 436 -12.93 16.54 5.39
C ASP A 436 -12.21 15.44 6.19
N LEU A 437 -12.10 14.24 5.60
CA LEU A 437 -11.42 13.10 6.21
C LEU A 437 -9.92 13.35 6.41
N TYR A 438 -9.24 14.12 5.56
CA TYR A 438 -7.83 14.41 5.76
C TYR A 438 -7.61 15.31 6.98
N ALA A 439 -8.48 16.30 7.17
CA ALA A 439 -8.43 17.17 8.34
C ALA A 439 -8.77 16.39 9.62
N TYR A 440 -9.77 15.50 9.55
CA TYR A 440 -10.14 14.62 10.65
C TYR A 440 -9.00 13.71 11.10
N LEU A 441 -8.34 13.03 10.15
CA LEU A 441 -7.24 12.11 10.45
C LEU A 441 -5.98 12.81 11.00
N ARG A 442 -5.88 14.14 10.87
CA ARG A 442 -4.81 14.94 11.49
C ARG A 442 -5.16 15.45 12.88
N GLN A 443 -6.35 15.16 13.40
CA GLN A 443 -6.72 15.58 14.74
C GLN A 443 -5.85 14.89 15.79
N ASP A 444 -5.48 15.67 16.81
CA ASP A 444 -4.64 15.27 17.93
C ASP A 444 -5.13 13.98 18.62
N CYS A 445 -6.44 13.76 18.70
CA CYS A 445 -7.03 12.57 19.32
C CYS A 445 -6.70 11.26 18.59
N LEU A 446 -6.31 11.32 17.31
CA LEU A 446 -5.91 10.17 16.51
C LEU A 446 -4.40 10.01 16.41
N GLY A 447 -3.60 10.92 16.98
CA GLY A 447 -2.15 10.92 16.87
C GLY A 447 -1.50 9.63 17.34
N ALA A 448 -2.01 9.04 18.44
CA ALA A 448 -1.50 7.78 18.99
C ALA A 448 -1.61 6.60 18.02
N ILE A 449 -2.63 6.58 17.16
CA ILE A 449 -2.91 5.48 16.23
C ILE A 449 -1.83 5.35 15.14
N PHE A 450 -1.15 6.46 14.84
CA PHE A 450 -0.14 6.53 13.77
C PHE A 450 1.30 6.36 14.27
N VAL A 451 1.48 5.97 15.53
CA VAL A 451 2.80 5.59 16.04
C VAL A 451 3.03 4.10 15.76
N ASP A 452 4.23 3.77 15.28
CA ASP A 452 4.53 2.48 14.66
C ASP A 452 4.23 1.26 15.54
N ASP A 453 4.50 1.35 16.84
CA ASP A 453 4.27 0.29 17.82
C ASP A 453 2.83 0.25 18.38
N PHE A 454 1.97 1.22 18.06
CA PHE A 454 0.57 1.20 18.48
C PHE A 454 -0.17 -0.03 17.94
N ALA A 455 0.07 -0.36 16.67
CA ALA A 455 -0.55 -1.53 16.07
C ALA A 455 -0.06 -2.82 16.72
N GLU A 456 1.23 -2.96 16.98
CA GLU A 456 1.82 -4.12 17.66
C GLU A 456 1.27 -4.26 19.08
N ASP A 457 1.20 -3.15 19.82
CA ASP A 457 0.74 -3.16 21.21
C ASP A 457 -0.76 -3.43 21.33
N PHE A 458 -1.60 -2.80 20.50
CA PHE A 458 -3.05 -2.78 20.72
C PHE A 458 -3.83 -3.59 19.67
N LEU A 459 -3.35 -3.67 18.44
CA LEU A 459 -4.11 -4.23 17.31
C LEU A 459 -3.67 -5.65 16.92
N ASP A 460 -2.41 -6.01 17.15
CA ASP A 460 -1.78 -7.23 16.62
C ASP A 460 -2.08 -8.47 17.48
N ASN A 461 -3.38 -8.73 17.64
CA ASN A 461 -3.92 -9.96 18.19
C ASN A 461 -4.19 -11.02 17.10
N ARG A 462 -3.74 -10.82 15.86
CA ARG A 462 -4.09 -11.68 14.72
C ARG A 462 -3.04 -12.73 14.38
N HIS A 463 -1.76 -12.56 14.72
CA HIS A 463 -0.72 -13.51 14.27
C HIS A 463 0.41 -13.90 15.23
N SER A 464 0.54 -13.30 16.42
CA SER A 464 1.65 -13.64 17.34
C SER A 464 1.15 -14.34 18.61
N CYS A 465 1.00 -15.67 18.53
CA CYS A 465 1.09 -16.56 19.70
C CYS A 465 2.48 -17.22 19.77
N SER A 466 3.51 -16.55 19.25
CA SER A 466 4.86 -17.10 19.20
C SER A 466 5.89 -15.95 19.25
N GLY A 467 6.21 -15.48 20.46
CA GLY A 467 7.33 -14.55 20.67
C GLY A 467 7.23 -13.63 21.90
N SER A 468 7.65 -14.15 23.05
CA SER A 468 8.38 -13.44 24.12
C SER A 468 7.88 -12.10 24.70
N SER A 469 6.91 -12.16 25.62
CA SER A 469 7.01 -11.46 26.92
C SER A 469 6.04 -12.11 27.92
N GLY A 470 6.37 -12.15 29.22
CA GLY A 470 5.47 -12.68 30.25
C GLY A 470 4.19 -11.84 30.42
N HIS A 471 4.21 -10.58 29.98
CA HIS A 471 3.12 -9.63 30.05
C HIS A 471 2.03 -9.91 28.99
N ASP A 472 2.42 -10.29 27.77
CA ASP A 472 1.48 -10.62 26.70
C ASP A 472 0.65 -11.87 26.99
N ALA A 473 1.24 -12.84 27.71
CA ALA A 473 0.53 -14.03 28.16
C ALA A 473 -0.60 -13.71 29.15
N VAL A 474 -0.38 -12.72 30.03
CA VAL A 474 -1.36 -12.26 31.01
C VAL A 474 -2.50 -11.50 30.33
N VAL A 475 -2.18 -10.60 29.39
CA VAL A 475 -3.19 -9.87 28.60
C VAL A 475 -4.03 -10.82 27.75
N ALA A 476 -3.40 -11.79 27.09
CA ALA A 476 -4.09 -12.83 26.33
C ALA A 476 -4.97 -13.72 27.22
N SER A 477 -4.59 -13.92 28.49
CA SER A 477 -5.42 -14.60 29.49
C SER A 477 -6.63 -13.77 29.90
N CYS A 478 -6.46 -12.50 30.28
CA CYS A 478 -7.59 -11.62 30.64
C CYS A 478 -8.56 -11.43 29.47
N LYS A 479 -8.06 -11.32 28.23
CA LYS A 479 -8.90 -11.25 27.02
C LYS A 479 -9.70 -12.54 26.76
N ARG A 480 -9.10 -13.70 26.99
CA ARG A 480 -9.81 -15.00 26.91
C ARG A 480 -10.89 -15.12 27.96
N ASN A 481 -10.59 -14.69 29.20
CA ASN A 481 -11.55 -14.70 30.29
C ASN A 481 -12.72 -13.75 30.02
N ALA A 482 -12.46 -12.53 29.56
CA ALA A 482 -13.50 -11.58 29.14
C ALA A 482 -14.38 -12.13 28.01
N ARG A 483 -13.78 -12.80 27.02
CA ARG A 483 -14.53 -13.49 25.96
C ARG A 483 -15.37 -14.65 26.45
N ALA A 484 -14.86 -15.44 27.40
CA ALA A 484 -15.59 -16.55 27.98
C ALA A 484 -16.79 -16.05 28.79
N ASP A 485 -16.59 -15.01 29.60
CA ASP A 485 -17.64 -14.37 30.40
C ASP A 485 -18.71 -13.72 29.50
N LEU A 486 -18.29 -13.06 28.42
CA LEU A 486 -19.21 -12.55 27.40
C LEU A 486 -19.98 -13.69 26.72
N LYS A 487 -19.34 -14.81 26.36
CA LYS A 487 -20.01 -15.95 25.72
C LYS A 487 -21.02 -16.60 26.67
N GLU A 488 -20.69 -16.73 27.94
CA GLU A 488 -21.59 -17.22 28.98
C GLU A 488 -22.78 -16.27 29.16
N THR A 489 -22.53 -14.97 29.27
CA THR A 489 -23.57 -13.96 29.41
C THR A 489 -24.49 -13.97 28.19
N LEU A 490 -23.94 -13.98 26.97
CA LEU A 490 -24.69 -14.07 25.72
C LEU A 490 -25.50 -15.37 25.60
N SER A 491 -25.08 -16.47 26.23
CA SER A 491 -25.86 -17.73 26.22
C SER A 491 -27.14 -17.66 27.06
N ARG A 492 -27.24 -16.69 27.98
CA ARG A 492 -28.41 -16.46 28.82
C ARG A 492 -29.47 -15.56 28.16
N TYR A 493 -29.12 -14.91 27.05
CA TYR A 493 -30.00 -14.03 26.27
C TYR A 493 -30.19 -14.57 24.86
N ASP A 494 -31.37 -14.39 24.27
CA ASP A 494 -31.56 -14.69 22.84
C ASP A 494 -30.90 -13.59 21.99
N TYR A 495 -29.67 -13.83 21.55
CA TYR A 495 -28.86 -12.86 20.79
C TYR A 495 -29.55 -12.32 19.54
N LYS A 496 -30.53 -13.04 18.97
CA LYS A 496 -31.28 -12.58 17.78
C LYS A 496 -32.33 -11.51 18.10
N GLN A 497 -32.72 -11.35 19.36
CA GLN A 497 -33.76 -10.41 19.79
C GLN A 497 -33.22 -9.09 20.35
N LEU A 498 -31.94 -9.04 20.74
CA LEU A 498 -31.30 -7.83 21.25
C LEU A 498 -31.06 -6.81 20.11
N THR A 499 -31.35 -5.55 20.38
CA THR A 499 -30.96 -4.41 19.55
C THR A 499 -29.43 -4.22 19.53
N GLU A 500 -28.91 -3.43 18.59
CA GLU A 500 -27.47 -3.16 18.52
C GLU A 500 -26.95 -2.42 19.75
N GLU A 501 -27.77 -1.54 20.34
CA GLU A 501 -27.47 -0.75 21.53
C GLU A 501 -27.40 -1.64 22.79
N GLU A 502 -28.38 -2.51 23.00
CA GLU A 502 -28.38 -3.47 24.12
C GLU A 502 -27.19 -4.44 24.04
N ARG A 503 -26.80 -4.84 22.82
CA ARG A 503 -25.59 -5.67 22.62
C ARG A 503 -24.32 -4.89 22.99
N ALA A 504 -24.23 -3.61 22.62
CA ALA A 504 -23.09 -2.77 22.94
C ALA A 504 -22.98 -2.56 24.46
N GLU A 505 -24.08 -2.31 25.16
CA GLU A 505 -24.12 -2.17 26.62
C GLU A 505 -23.71 -3.46 27.33
N LEU A 506 -24.23 -4.61 26.90
CA LEU A 506 -23.88 -5.90 27.49
C LEU A 506 -22.39 -6.22 27.32
N VAL A 507 -21.85 -5.93 26.13
CA VAL A 507 -20.41 -6.06 25.87
C VAL A 507 -19.62 -5.10 26.77
N ALA A 508 -20.03 -3.84 26.88
CA ALA A 508 -19.38 -2.86 27.75
C ALA A 508 -19.34 -3.34 29.21
N GLU A 509 -20.46 -3.82 29.75
CA GLU A 509 -20.53 -4.34 31.12
C GLU A 509 -19.57 -5.51 31.34
N CYS A 510 -19.53 -6.48 30.42
CA CYS A 510 -18.59 -7.61 30.51
C CYS A 510 -17.13 -7.15 30.48
N TYR A 511 -16.79 -6.15 29.66
CA TYR A 511 -15.42 -5.62 29.58
C TYR A 511 -15.05 -4.79 30.80
N GLU A 512 -15.96 -3.96 31.33
CA GLU A 512 -15.76 -3.17 32.56
C GLU A 512 -15.52 -4.06 33.79
N ARG A 513 -16.23 -5.19 33.86
CA ARG A 513 -16.05 -6.18 34.95
C ARG A 513 -14.78 -7.01 34.80
N SER A 514 -14.17 -7.00 33.62
CA SER A 514 -12.98 -7.79 33.33
C SER A 514 -11.68 -7.07 33.74
N CYS A 515 -10.66 -7.85 34.12
CA CYS A 515 -9.28 -7.34 34.28
C CYS A 515 -8.68 -6.79 32.98
N HIS A 516 -9.32 -7.03 31.83
CA HIS A 516 -8.80 -6.65 30.53
C HIS A 516 -8.83 -5.14 30.29
N LEU A 517 -9.89 -4.44 30.73
CA LEU A 517 -9.99 -2.99 30.58
C LEU A 517 -8.86 -2.28 31.33
N ARG A 518 -8.66 -2.62 32.60
CA ARG A 518 -7.58 -2.07 33.42
C ARG A 518 -6.19 -2.32 32.82
N GLN A 519 -5.96 -3.52 32.29
CA GLN A 519 -4.70 -3.83 31.60
C GLN A 519 -4.51 -3.03 30.30
N LEU A 520 -5.58 -2.73 29.58
CA LEU A 520 -5.52 -1.86 28.41
C LEU A 520 -5.20 -0.41 28.82
N GLU A 521 -5.79 0.09 29.91
CA GLU A 521 -5.51 1.42 30.46
C GLU A 521 -4.05 1.55 30.93
N ASP A 522 -3.53 0.55 31.64
CA ASP A 522 -2.13 0.53 32.09
C ASP A 522 -1.18 0.53 30.88
N ARG A 523 -1.43 -0.32 29.88
CA ARG A 523 -0.62 -0.36 28.65
C ARG A 523 -0.71 0.93 27.84
N LEU A 524 -1.88 1.54 27.75
CA LEU A 524 -2.05 2.83 27.08
C LEU A 524 -1.28 3.92 27.82
N SER A 525 -1.30 3.92 29.14
CA SER A 525 -0.53 4.85 29.96
C SER A 525 0.98 4.70 29.72
N ASP A 526 1.49 3.46 29.79
CA ASP A 526 2.90 3.15 29.50
C ASP A 526 3.29 3.56 28.08
N PHE A 527 2.42 3.29 27.10
CA PHE A 527 2.63 3.68 25.70
C PHE A 527 2.71 5.20 25.55
N LEU A 528 1.79 5.96 26.15
CA LEU A 528 1.78 7.42 26.06
C LEU A 528 2.99 8.05 26.77
N GLU A 529 3.45 7.46 27.88
CA GLU A 529 4.67 7.90 28.58
C GLU A 529 5.93 7.62 27.73
N ARG A 530 6.04 6.44 27.11
CA ARG A 530 7.15 6.12 26.19
C ARG A 530 7.23 7.07 25.00
N HIS A 531 6.08 7.54 24.50
CA HIS A 531 5.99 8.41 23.32
C HIS A 531 5.70 9.87 23.64
N GLN A 532 5.93 10.32 24.88
CA GLN A 532 5.50 11.64 25.37
C GLN A 532 6.01 12.83 24.54
N ASP A 533 7.16 12.71 23.89
CA ASP A 533 7.71 13.74 23.01
C ASP A 533 6.94 13.86 21.68
N ARG A 534 6.53 12.73 21.10
CA ARG A 534 5.73 12.68 19.86
C ARG A 534 4.25 12.93 20.11
N LEU A 535 3.75 12.45 21.25
CA LEU A 535 2.35 12.48 21.66
C LEU A 535 2.08 13.60 22.67
N SER A 536 2.69 14.76 22.42
CA SER A 536 2.59 15.95 23.27
C SER A 536 1.20 16.62 23.27
N MET A 537 0.21 16.05 22.61
CA MET A 537 -1.20 16.42 22.77
C MET A 537 -1.89 15.63 23.90
N TYR A 538 -1.35 14.47 24.29
CA TYR A 538 -1.90 13.64 25.36
C TYR A 538 -1.33 14.04 26.72
N LEU A 539 -2.20 14.13 27.73
CA LEU A 539 -1.81 14.47 29.09
C LEU A 539 -1.54 13.19 29.89
N THR A 540 -0.27 12.83 30.05
CA THR A 540 0.17 11.75 30.94
C THR A 540 0.32 12.26 32.37
N GLU A 541 0.30 11.35 33.36
CA GLU A 541 0.54 11.71 34.76
C GLU A 541 1.96 12.23 34.99
N GLU A 542 2.97 11.66 34.31
CA GLU A 542 4.33 12.22 34.34
C GLU A 542 4.36 13.67 33.83
N ARG A 543 3.70 13.94 32.71
CA ARG A 543 3.66 15.27 32.11
C ARG A 543 2.88 16.26 32.95
N LYS A 544 1.77 15.84 33.56
CA LYS A 544 1.03 16.63 34.55
C LYS A 544 1.92 17.02 35.72
N ARG A 545 2.74 16.10 36.26
CA ARG A 545 3.74 16.40 37.30
C ARG A 545 4.82 17.37 36.82
N ARG A 546 5.27 17.25 35.57
CA ARG A 546 6.26 18.18 34.97
C ARG A 546 5.68 19.59 34.79
N ILE A 547 4.43 19.69 34.32
CA ILE A 547 3.71 20.96 34.17
C ILE A 547 3.50 21.59 35.56
N ALA A 548 3.05 20.80 36.55
CA ALA A 548 2.85 21.27 37.92
C ALA A 548 4.14 21.82 38.54
N ARG A 549 5.27 21.11 38.38
CA ARG A 549 6.60 21.61 38.82
C ARG A 549 6.97 22.93 38.14
N ARG A 550 6.84 23.01 36.81
CA ARG A 550 7.12 24.25 36.07
C ARG A 550 6.22 25.43 36.50
N ILE A 551 4.98 25.16 36.87
CA ILE A 551 4.05 26.18 37.38
C ILE A 551 4.50 26.66 38.76
N GLN A 552 4.88 25.73 39.64
CA GLN A 552 5.37 26.03 40.99
C GLN A 552 6.69 26.80 40.97
N ASP A 553 7.57 26.50 40.02
CA ASP A 553 8.87 27.15 39.84
C ASP A 553 8.77 28.45 39.02
N ASN A 554 7.58 28.88 38.59
CA ASN A 554 7.38 30.08 37.78
C ASN A 554 7.24 31.34 38.65
N PRO A 555 8.25 32.24 38.68
CA PRO A 555 8.24 33.42 39.54
C PRO A 555 7.16 34.44 39.18
N LEU A 556 6.58 34.36 37.97
CA LEU A 556 5.51 35.26 37.51
C LEU A 556 4.11 34.79 37.94
N LEU A 557 3.94 33.50 38.25
CA LEU A 557 2.66 32.93 38.68
C LEU A 557 2.57 32.82 40.21
N TYR A 558 3.71 32.63 40.86
CA TYR A 558 3.86 32.67 42.31
C TYR A 558 5.04 33.59 42.65
N PRO A 559 4.84 34.92 42.72
CA PRO A 559 5.85 35.78 43.31
C PRO A 559 6.05 35.30 44.74
N ASN A 560 7.29 34.97 45.11
CA ASN A 560 7.66 34.67 46.48
C ASN A 560 7.26 35.88 47.34
N ASN A 561 6.14 35.77 48.07
CA ASN A 561 5.77 36.71 49.12
C ASN A 561 6.71 36.49 50.31
N ASN A 562 7.94 36.98 50.17
CA ASN A 562 8.91 37.09 51.26
C ASN A 562 9.34 38.55 51.48
N ASP A 563 8.46 39.50 51.16
CA ASP A 563 8.60 40.91 51.53
C ASP A 563 7.42 41.32 52.40
N ASP A 564 7.34 40.80 53.63
CA ASP A 564 6.54 41.40 54.71
C ASP A 564 7.06 40.87 56.06
N ASN A 565 8.10 41.53 56.58
CA ASN A 565 8.23 41.91 57.99
C ASN A 565 9.60 42.53 58.25
N ASN A 566 9.70 43.83 57.96
CA ASN A 566 10.57 44.73 58.70
C ASN A 566 9.84 46.06 58.79
N ASN A 567 9.26 46.35 59.96
CA ASN A 567 9.40 47.65 60.61
C ASN A 567 8.59 47.72 61.92
N ASN A 568 9.30 48.18 62.96
CA ASN A 568 8.85 48.95 64.13
C ASN A 568 8.20 48.15 65.29
N ASP A 569 8.45 48.45 66.55
CA ASP A 569 9.49 49.21 67.28
C ASP A 569 9.22 48.94 68.78
N ASP A 570 10.24 49.14 69.61
CA ASP A 570 10.19 49.44 71.05
C ASP A 570 9.64 48.44 72.09
N GLY A 571 10.47 48.15 73.11
CA GLY A 571 10.00 47.71 74.44
C GLY A 571 10.98 46.89 75.27
N ASP A 572 11.80 47.58 76.05
CA ASP A 572 12.64 47.14 77.18
C ASP A 572 12.27 45.84 77.93
N GLU A 573 13.28 44.99 78.19
CA GLU A 573 13.86 44.67 79.53
C GLU A 573 14.45 43.24 79.61
N ARG A 574 15.73 43.21 80.01
CA ARG A 574 16.39 42.22 80.88
C ARG A 574 16.51 40.75 80.45
N SER A 575 17.78 40.39 80.24
CA SER A 575 18.58 39.42 81.03
C SER A 575 19.02 38.12 80.37
N SER A 576 20.35 37.89 80.51
CA SER A 576 21.10 36.61 80.53
C SER A 576 21.31 35.90 79.20
N ALA A 577 22.41 35.23 78.88
CA ALA A 577 23.82 35.18 79.28
C ALA A 577 24.43 34.01 78.45
N GLY A 578 25.64 34.15 77.91
CA GLY A 578 26.48 33.07 77.32
C GLY A 578 26.12 32.71 75.87
N GLY A 579 27.01 32.87 74.89
CA GLY A 579 28.30 32.18 74.71
C GLY A 579 28.06 30.91 73.87
N SER A 580 28.74 30.55 72.79
CA SER A 580 30.06 30.93 72.28
C SER A 580 30.22 30.32 70.87
N GLY A 581 31.00 31.00 70.02
CA GLY A 581 31.82 30.40 68.94
C GLY A 581 31.08 29.97 67.66
N GLY A 582 31.46 30.37 66.46
CA GLY A 582 32.68 31.04 66.01
C GLY A 582 33.18 30.38 64.72
N GLY A 583 33.12 31.15 63.62
CA GLY A 583 33.97 31.03 62.43
C GLY A 583 33.63 29.92 61.42
N SER A 584 33.79 30.11 60.12
CA SER A 584 34.27 31.27 59.36
C SER A 584 34.13 30.97 57.85
N VAL A 585 33.86 32.01 57.03
CA VAL A 585 34.57 32.34 55.76
C VAL A 585 34.23 31.44 54.55
N THR A 586 33.83 31.89 53.35
CA THR A 586 33.81 33.17 52.59
C THR A 586 32.85 32.98 51.40
N ASN A 587 31.94 33.92 51.07
CA ASN A 587 32.07 35.07 50.15
C ASN A 587 32.63 34.71 48.75
N GLU A 588 31.82 34.83 47.69
CA GLU A 588 31.68 35.99 46.76
C GLU A 588 32.18 35.49 45.38
N GLU A 589 31.71 35.84 44.19
CA GLU A 589 30.96 36.96 43.58
C GLU A 589 30.52 36.43 42.19
N SER A 590 29.27 36.59 41.75
CA SER A 590 28.72 37.70 40.95
C SER A 590 29.24 37.86 39.51
N ALA A 591 28.32 37.84 38.54
CA ALA A 591 28.13 38.80 37.43
C ALA A 591 27.33 38.10 36.29
N LEU A 592 26.02 38.33 36.13
CA LEU A 592 25.31 39.49 35.58
C LEU A 592 25.54 39.79 34.08
N ALA A 593 24.38 40.04 33.45
CA ALA A 593 24.09 40.74 32.20
C ALA A 593 24.18 39.92 30.90
N SER A 594 23.09 39.49 30.26
CA SER A 594 21.89 40.18 29.71
C SER A 594 22.04 40.65 28.27
N ASN A 595 21.08 40.16 27.45
CA ASN A 595 20.52 40.75 26.21
C ASN A 595 21.46 40.79 25.00
N SER A 596 21.04 40.57 23.75
CA SER A 596 19.73 40.63 23.09
C SER A 596 19.82 39.94 21.71
N CYS A 597 18.65 39.58 21.16
CA CYS A 597 18.24 39.49 19.74
C CYS A 597 19.34 39.34 18.67
N SER A 598 19.27 38.46 17.67
CA SER A 598 18.18 38.36 16.68
C SER A 598 18.60 37.39 15.56
N CYS A 599 17.62 36.65 15.04
CA CYS A 599 17.47 36.20 13.64
C CYS A 599 18.61 35.42 12.92
N SER A 600 18.30 34.16 12.58
CA SER A 600 18.27 33.60 11.20
C SER A 600 19.13 32.37 10.92
N ARG A 601 18.43 31.37 10.36
CA ARG A 601 18.82 30.41 9.32
C ARG A 601 19.60 29.12 9.64
N ASP A 602 18.96 28.05 9.18
CA ASP A 602 19.48 26.90 8.42
C ASP A 602 20.35 25.84 9.11
N ASN A 603 19.76 24.65 9.29
CA ASN A 603 20.16 23.34 8.74
C ASN A 603 19.38 22.24 9.52
N GLY A 604 18.75 21.24 8.93
CA GLY A 604 19.12 20.49 7.73
C GLY A 604 19.99 19.30 8.14
N SER A 605 19.39 18.14 8.42
CA SER A 605 20.15 16.89 8.66
C SER A 605 19.35 15.68 8.17
N SER A 606 19.66 15.29 6.94
CA SER A 606 19.41 13.99 6.33
C SER A 606 20.56 13.04 6.69
N ALA A 607 20.25 11.81 7.10
CA ALA A 607 21.21 10.73 7.21
C ALA A 607 20.86 9.63 6.20
N THR A 608 21.59 9.58 5.10
CA THR A 608 21.68 8.46 4.15
C THR A 608 23.05 7.82 4.32
N SER A 609 23.07 6.51 4.61
CA SER A 609 24.26 5.68 4.65
C SER A 609 24.42 4.98 3.29
N CYS A 610 25.41 5.37 2.51
CA CYS A 610 25.93 4.61 1.37
C CYS A 610 27.39 4.23 1.63
N ARG A 611 27.70 2.96 1.33
CA ARG A 611 29.00 2.31 1.47
C ARG A 611 30.02 2.79 0.44
N GLU A 612 31.27 2.69 0.88
CA GLU A 612 32.57 2.99 0.28
C GLU A 612 32.82 2.36 -1.10
N ILE A 613 33.48 3.12 -1.98
CA ILE A 613 34.44 2.60 -2.97
C ILE A 613 35.63 3.57 -3.01
N ASN A 614 36.81 3.06 -2.64
CA ASN A 614 38.12 3.70 -2.71
C ASN A 614 38.47 4.13 -4.14
N ARG A 615 39.06 5.33 -4.29
CA ARG A 615 40.17 5.60 -5.22
C ARG A 615 41.05 6.69 -4.63
N ASP A 616 42.32 6.32 -4.46
CA ASP A 616 43.42 7.18 -4.04
C ASP A 616 43.76 8.21 -5.13
N ASP A 617 44.12 9.41 -4.65
CA ASP A 617 44.77 10.49 -5.37
C ASP A 617 46.22 10.12 -5.72
N ASP A 618 46.75 10.70 -6.79
CA ASP A 618 48.14 11.20 -6.88
C ASP A 618 48.22 12.19 -8.08
N ASP A 619 48.31 13.46 -7.69
CA ASP A 619 49.30 14.47 -8.08
C ASP A 619 49.41 15.08 -9.51
N ASP A 620 49.51 16.41 -9.41
CA ASP A 620 50.37 17.36 -10.14
C ASP A 620 49.91 18.04 -11.45
N ASP A 621 49.54 19.31 -11.22
CA ASP A 621 50.16 20.52 -11.78
C ASP A 621 49.72 21.16 -13.10
N GLU A 622 49.45 22.46 -12.91
CA GLU A 622 49.67 23.60 -13.79
C GLU A 622 49.12 23.58 -15.23
N THR A 623 48.15 24.46 -15.51
CA THR A 623 48.42 25.82 -16.05
C THR A 623 47.15 26.55 -16.47
N SER A 624 47.10 27.82 -16.06
CA SER A 624 46.45 28.99 -16.69
C SER A 624 45.75 28.81 -18.06
N CYS A 625 44.56 29.38 -18.25
CA CYS A 625 44.39 30.78 -18.68
C CYS A 625 42.92 31.09 -19.05
N SER A 626 42.42 32.24 -18.57
CA SER A 626 41.33 33.09 -19.06
C SER A 626 40.50 32.59 -20.26
N THR A 627 39.16 32.59 -20.17
CA THR A 627 38.23 33.74 -20.32
C THR A 627 36.83 33.31 -19.92
#